data_AF-A0A817RYH5-F1
#
_entry.id   AF-A0A817RYH5-F1
#
_cell.length_a   1.000
_cell.length_b   1.000
_cell.length_c   1.000
_cell.angle_alpha   90.00
_cell.angle_beta   90.00
_cell.angle_gamma   90.00
#
_symmetry.space_group_name_H-M   'P 1'
#
loop_
_entity.id
_entity.type
_entity.pdbx_description
1 polymer ?
#
loop_
_entity_poly.entity_id
_entity_poly.type
_entity_poly.pdbx_seq_one_letter_code
_entity_poly.pdbx_strand_id
1 'polypeptide(L)'
;IATGDHLSKYIRLELYIVECIRLELVRNAWNTTKLNVLSIDTLKTFDEAFSNFRDEIRSPVLRQLATTVGYSNFYNDFPAALLTGQLPPNLTEYECKQALIMRILVELEGKFMMNDTLKRFKRERTLVLSERLREENSLPTDLWKKQQFTENFSVLRPHILDDFAKLLSHYECKDEQSTLNSTTMIEEAGKKKKFV
;
A
#
# COMPACT_ATOMS: atom_id res chain seq x y z
N ILE A 1 -54.50 32.62 -13.17
CA ILE A 1 -53.16 33.25 -12.96
C ILE A 1 -52.46 32.79 -11.67
N ALA A 2 -53.11 32.09 -10.72
CA ALA A 2 -52.47 31.79 -9.41
C ALA A 2 -51.69 30.46 -9.28
N THR A 3 -51.95 29.42 -10.08
CA THR A 3 -51.33 28.09 -9.86
C THR A 3 -49.84 28.00 -10.21
N GLY A 4 -49.39 28.76 -11.22
CA GLY A 4 -47.98 28.77 -11.63
C GLY A 4 -47.03 29.41 -10.62
N ASP A 5 -47.49 30.42 -9.88
CA ASP A 5 -46.70 31.10 -8.85
C ASP A 5 -46.50 30.22 -7.60
N HIS A 6 -47.55 29.48 -7.19
CA HIS A 6 -47.44 28.51 -6.10
C HIS A 6 -46.50 27.34 -6.43
N LEU A 7 -46.58 26.83 -7.67
CA LEU A 7 -45.68 25.77 -8.13
C LEU A 7 -44.22 26.24 -8.17
N SER A 8 -43.96 27.45 -8.66
CA SER A 8 -42.60 28.02 -8.67
C SER A 8 -42.04 28.19 -7.26
N LYS A 9 -42.86 28.66 -6.31
CA LYS A 9 -42.47 28.77 -4.89
C LYS A 9 -42.14 27.41 -4.28
N TYR A 10 -42.96 26.40 -4.56
CA TYR A 10 -42.70 25.03 -4.09
C TYR A 10 -41.37 24.50 -4.62
N ILE A 11 -41.11 24.62 -5.93
CA ILE A 11 -39.86 24.16 -6.54
C ILE A 11 -38.64 24.86 -5.93
N ARG A 12 -38.73 26.19 -5.68
CA ARG A 12 -37.64 26.94 -5.03
C ARG A 12 -37.37 26.44 -3.61
N LEU A 13 -38.41 26.14 -2.85
CA LEU A 13 -38.29 25.59 -1.50
C LEU A 13 -37.66 24.19 -1.53
N GLU A 14 -38.10 23.34 -2.46
CA GLU A 14 -37.54 22.00 -2.64
C GLU A 14 -36.03 22.06 -2.95
N LEU A 15 -35.63 22.90 -3.90
CA LEU A 15 -34.22 23.13 -4.23
C LEU A 15 -33.42 23.64 -3.04
N TYR A 16 -34.00 24.54 -2.24
CA TYR A 16 -33.36 25.07 -1.05
C TYR A 16 -33.15 23.98 0.02
N ILE A 17 -34.15 23.12 0.26
CA ILE A 17 -34.04 22.00 1.22
C ILE A 17 -32.97 21.00 0.76
N VAL A 18 -32.96 20.65 -0.52
CA VAL A 18 -31.92 19.78 -1.10
C VAL A 18 -30.53 20.37 -0.85
N GLU A 19 -30.37 21.68 -1.00
CA GLU A 19 -29.09 22.34 -0.78
C GLU A 19 -28.67 22.34 0.69
N CYS A 20 -29.62 22.52 1.61
CA CYS A 20 -29.35 22.35 3.04
C CYS A 20 -28.85 20.94 3.36
N ILE A 21 -29.50 19.90 2.81
CA ILE A 21 -29.11 18.51 3.02
C ILE A 21 -27.69 18.25 2.46
N ARG A 22 -27.40 18.77 1.26
CA ARG A 22 -26.05 18.65 0.66
C ARG A 22 -24.98 19.30 1.52
N LEU A 23 -25.22 20.51 2.02
CA LEU A 23 -24.29 21.21 2.89
C LEU A 23 -24.01 20.39 4.15
N GLU A 24 -25.05 19.82 4.77
CA GLU A 24 -24.91 18.98 5.96
C GLU A 24 -24.05 17.73 5.71
N LEU A 25 -24.32 17.02 4.60
CA LEU A 25 -23.56 15.83 4.22
C LEU A 25 -22.08 16.14 3.97
N VAL A 26 -21.81 17.17 3.17
CA VAL A 26 -20.45 17.56 2.78
C VAL A 26 -19.70 18.13 3.98
N ARG A 27 -20.36 18.92 4.83
CA ARG A 27 -19.79 19.41 6.10
C ARG A 27 -19.41 18.27 7.03
N ASN A 28 -20.28 17.27 7.19
CA ASN A 28 -19.98 16.11 8.02
C ASN A 28 -18.76 15.34 7.50
N ALA A 29 -18.71 15.06 6.19
CA ALA A 29 -17.58 14.39 5.56
C ALA A 29 -16.26 15.16 5.73
N TRP A 30 -16.30 16.49 5.63
CA TRP A 30 -15.12 17.32 5.86
C TRP A 30 -14.69 17.31 7.32
N ASN A 31 -15.62 17.42 8.27
CA ASN A 31 -15.32 17.41 9.69
C ASN A 31 -14.72 16.08 10.15
N THR A 32 -15.30 14.94 9.75
CA THR A 32 -14.76 13.60 10.07
C THR A 32 -13.36 13.43 9.47
N THR A 33 -13.18 13.88 8.24
CA THR A 33 -11.89 13.88 7.56
C THR A 33 -10.88 14.78 8.28
N LYS A 34 -11.27 15.98 8.72
CA LYS A 34 -10.41 16.97 9.37
C LYS A 34 -9.94 16.49 10.75
N LEU A 35 -10.87 16.01 11.58
CA LEU A 35 -10.60 15.50 12.92
C LEU A 35 -10.01 14.08 12.92
N ASN A 36 -10.02 13.40 11.77
CA ASN A 36 -9.60 12.01 11.61
C ASN A 36 -10.39 11.06 12.54
N VAL A 37 -11.70 11.28 12.63
CA VAL A 37 -12.66 10.48 13.42
C VAL A 37 -13.71 9.88 12.49
N LEU A 38 -14.24 8.70 12.82
CA LEU A 38 -15.29 8.04 12.03
C LEU A 38 -16.63 8.80 12.08
N SER A 39 -16.98 9.36 13.24
CA SER A 39 -18.26 10.03 13.51
C SER A 39 -18.12 11.14 14.58
N ILE A 40 -19.05 12.10 14.57
CA ILE A 40 -19.07 13.24 15.50
C ILE A 40 -20.16 13.01 16.55
N ASP A 41 -19.90 12.08 17.48
CA ASP A 41 -20.93 11.63 18.44
C ASP A 41 -20.80 12.28 19.83
N THR A 42 -19.69 12.98 20.09
CA THR A 42 -19.40 13.58 21.41
C THR A 42 -19.48 15.09 21.35
N LEU A 43 -19.90 15.73 22.44
CA LEU A 43 -19.98 17.19 22.52
C LEU A 43 -18.64 17.87 22.23
N LYS A 44 -17.52 17.29 22.67
CA LYS A 44 -16.17 17.81 22.42
C LYS A 44 -15.82 17.80 20.93
N THR A 45 -16.07 16.69 20.24
CA THR A 45 -15.77 16.57 18.80
C THR A 45 -16.69 17.46 17.98
N PHE A 46 -17.94 17.66 18.43
CA PHE A 46 -18.85 18.61 17.82
C PHE A 46 -18.37 20.06 17.95
N ASP A 47 -17.95 20.48 19.15
CA ASP A 47 -17.47 21.85 19.38
C ASP A 47 -16.19 22.16 18.58
N GLU A 48 -15.28 21.20 18.52
CA GLU A 48 -14.07 21.28 17.72
C GLU A 48 -14.39 21.34 16.22
N ALA A 49 -15.29 20.47 15.74
CA ALA A 49 -15.77 20.49 14.36
C ALA A 49 -16.44 21.82 14.00
N PHE A 50 -17.29 22.35 14.89
CA PHE A 50 -17.98 23.61 14.69
C PHE A 50 -17.01 24.79 14.62
N SER A 51 -16.03 24.85 15.53
CA SER A 51 -15.00 25.88 15.55
C SER A 51 -14.12 25.81 14.30
N ASN A 52 -13.64 24.62 13.93
CA ASN A 52 -12.84 24.43 12.72
C ASN A 52 -13.62 24.84 11.46
N PHE A 53 -14.88 24.42 11.33
CA PHE A 53 -15.73 24.81 10.21
C PHE A 53 -15.95 26.32 10.15
N ARG A 54 -16.19 26.96 11.30
CA ARG A 54 -16.36 28.41 11.39
C ARG A 54 -15.11 29.13 10.89
N ASP A 55 -13.95 28.74 11.38
CA ASP A 55 -12.72 29.53 11.23
C ASP A 55 -12.04 29.27 9.88
N GLU A 56 -12.03 28.02 9.40
CA GLU A 56 -11.34 27.64 8.16
C GLU A 56 -12.22 27.75 6.91
N ILE A 57 -13.53 27.51 7.03
CA ILE A 57 -14.44 27.45 5.88
C ILE A 57 -15.39 28.63 5.84
N ARG A 58 -16.25 28.75 6.86
CA ARG A 58 -17.36 29.70 6.85
C ARG A 58 -16.87 31.15 6.84
N SER A 59 -15.95 31.51 7.72
CA SER A 59 -15.51 32.89 7.87
C SER A 59 -14.79 33.44 6.63
N PRO A 60 -13.87 32.69 5.99
CA PRO A 60 -13.27 33.10 4.72
C PRO A 60 -14.30 33.23 3.59
N VAL A 61 -15.21 32.27 3.45
CA VAL A 61 -16.25 32.29 2.40
C VAL A 61 -17.18 33.48 2.58
N LEU A 62 -17.63 33.76 3.81
CA LEU A 62 -18.48 34.92 4.08
C LEU A 62 -17.78 36.24 3.74
N ARG A 63 -16.49 36.40 4.13
CA ARG A 63 -15.70 37.59 3.76
C ARG A 63 -15.53 37.75 2.25
N GLN A 64 -15.30 36.64 1.55
CA GLN A 64 -15.22 36.65 0.09
C GLN A 64 -16.55 37.09 -0.53
N LEU A 65 -17.66 36.48 -0.10
CA LEU A 65 -18.99 36.82 -0.60
C LEU A 65 -19.35 38.28 -0.34
N ALA A 66 -19.12 38.78 0.88
CA ALA A 66 -19.33 40.18 1.21
C ALA A 66 -18.54 41.12 0.29
N THR A 67 -17.32 40.76 -0.07
CA THR A 67 -16.52 41.53 -1.04
C THR A 67 -17.14 41.49 -2.44
N THR A 68 -17.63 40.33 -2.89
CA THR A 68 -18.27 40.20 -4.21
C THR A 68 -19.57 40.99 -4.34
N VAL A 69 -20.34 41.14 -3.26
CA VAL A 69 -21.58 41.93 -3.25
C VAL A 69 -21.36 43.42 -2.92
N GLY A 70 -20.11 43.88 -2.81
CA GLY A 70 -19.77 45.28 -2.54
C GLY A 70 -19.79 45.71 -1.07
N TYR A 71 -19.96 44.77 -0.14
CA TYR A 71 -19.99 44.96 1.30
C TYR A 71 -18.70 44.49 2.00
N SER A 72 -17.52 44.76 1.43
CA SER A 72 -16.23 44.20 1.90
C SER A 72 -15.94 44.49 3.39
N ASN A 73 -16.30 45.68 3.88
CA ASN A 73 -16.09 46.08 5.29
C ASN A 73 -17.15 45.55 6.26
N PHE A 74 -18.23 44.92 5.79
CA PHE A 74 -19.37 44.51 6.63
C PHE A 74 -18.95 43.68 7.84
N TYR A 75 -18.05 42.71 7.66
CA TYR A 75 -17.58 41.87 8.76
C TYR A 75 -16.47 42.51 9.62
N ASN A 76 -15.84 43.58 9.14
CA ASN A 76 -14.92 44.38 9.95
C ASN A 76 -15.72 45.32 10.86
N ASP A 77 -16.79 45.91 10.34
CA ASP A 77 -17.69 46.81 11.07
C ASP A 77 -18.58 46.04 12.04
N PHE A 78 -18.96 44.80 11.69
CA PHE A 78 -19.79 43.92 12.50
C PHE A 78 -19.14 42.54 12.73
N PRO A 79 -18.12 42.42 13.60
CA PRO A 79 -17.45 41.13 13.86
C PRO A 79 -18.41 40.05 14.40
N ALA A 80 -19.42 40.46 15.18
CA ALA A 80 -20.44 39.55 15.69
C ALA A 80 -21.25 38.89 14.57
N ALA A 81 -21.48 39.58 13.45
CA ALA A 81 -22.19 39.03 12.28
C ALA A 81 -21.44 37.84 11.66
N LEU A 82 -20.10 37.86 11.71
CA LEU A 82 -19.27 36.75 11.23
C LEU A 82 -19.40 35.51 12.12
N LEU A 83 -19.49 35.72 13.44
CA LEU A 83 -19.65 34.66 14.42
C LEU A 83 -21.04 34.03 14.36
N THR A 84 -22.09 34.84 14.18
CA THR A 84 -23.47 34.34 14.04
C THR A 84 -23.75 33.78 12.66
N GLY A 85 -22.96 34.16 11.65
CA GLY A 85 -23.17 33.77 10.25
C GLY A 85 -24.22 34.62 9.55
N GLN A 86 -24.47 35.84 10.04
CA GLN A 86 -25.37 36.80 9.42
C GLN A 86 -24.80 37.25 8.06
N LEU A 87 -25.67 37.30 7.05
CA LEU A 87 -25.31 37.68 5.69
C LEU A 87 -25.42 39.20 5.49
N PRO A 88 -24.56 39.79 4.64
CA PRO A 88 -24.71 41.17 4.21
C PRO A 88 -26.02 41.36 3.42
N PRO A 89 -26.48 42.62 3.28
CA PRO A 89 -27.64 42.93 2.44
C PRO A 89 -27.37 42.47 1.00
N ASN A 90 -28.43 42.07 0.29
CA ASN A 90 -28.38 41.59 -1.11
C ASN A 90 -27.70 40.24 -1.34
N LEU A 91 -27.26 39.53 -0.30
CA LEU A 91 -26.76 38.16 -0.44
C LEU A 91 -27.84 37.16 -0.03
N THR A 92 -28.15 36.20 -0.90
CA THR A 92 -29.14 35.18 -0.58
C THR A 92 -28.53 34.02 0.22
N GLU A 93 -29.35 33.38 1.07
CA GLU A 93 -28.88 32.21 1.82
C GLU A 93 -28.50 31.05 0.89
N TYR A 94 -29.20 30.93 -0.24
CA TYR A 94 -28.92 29.91 -1.25
C TYR A 94 -27.51 30.07 -1.85
N GLU A 95 -27.15 31.29 -2.28
CA GLU A 95 -25.81 31.58 -2.82
C GLU A 95 -24.71 31.32 -1.78
N CYS A 96 -24.97 31.68 -0.52
CA CYS A 96 -24.04 31.39 0.56
C CYS A 96 -23.82 29.88 0.73
N LYS A 97 -24.89 29.07 0.76
CA LYS A 97 -24.78 27.60 0.89
C LYS A 97 -24.05 26.99 -0.30
N GLN A 98 -24.32 27.44 -1.52
CA GLN A 98 -23.60 27.02 -2.72
C GLN A 98 -22.09 27.29 -2.59
N ALA A 99 -21.71 28.50 -2.20
CA ALA A 99 -20.31 28.86 -2.03
C ALA A 99 -19.63 28.04 -0.92
N LEU A 100 -20.32 27.76 0.18
CA LEU A 100 -19.82 26.90 1.25
C LEU A 100 -19.61 25.46 0.77
N ILE A 101 -20.57 24.88 0.05
CA ILE A 101 -20.45 23.53 -0.51
C ILE A 101 -19.25 23.45 -1.46
N MET A 102 -19.16 24.39 -2.40
CA MET A 102 -18.03 24.43 -3.34
C MET A 102 -16.70 24.56 -2.62
N ARG A 103 -16.61 25.40 -1.58
CA ARG A 103 -15.38 25.52 -0.79
C ARG A 103 -15.01 24.21 -0.11
N ILE A 104 -15.96 23.53 0.53
CA ILE A 104 -15.68 22.27 1.21
C ILE A 104 -15.27 21.18 0.22
N LEU A 105 -15.91 21.12 -0.95
CA LEU A 105 -15.56 20.15 -1.99
C LEU A 105 -14.12 20.32 -2.46
N VAL A 106 -13.67 21.56 -2.67
CA VAL A 106 -12.26 21.84 -3.03
C VAL A 106 -11.29 21.39 -1.93
N GLU A 107 -11.62 21.63 -0.66
CA GLU A 107 -10.78 21.18 0.48
C GLU A 107 -10.74 19.65 0.59
N LEU A 108 -11.88 18.99 0.36
CA LEU A 108 -11.97 17.53 0.34
C LEU A 108 -11.19 16.93 -0.83
N GLU A 109 -11.33 17.49 -2.03
CA GLU A 109 -10.59 17.08 -3.22
C GLU A 109 -9.09 17.22 -2.99
N GLY A 110 -8.67 18.37 -2.46
CA GLY A 110 -7.28 18.63 -2.08
C GLY A 110 -6.73 17.57 -1.13
N LYS A 111 -7.50 17.11 -0.14
CA LYS A 111 -7.05 16.06 0.78
C LYS A 111 -7.11 14.65 0.19
N PHE A 112 -8.22 14.26 -0.45
CA PHE A 112 -8.39 12.91 -0.98
C PHE A 112 -7.49 12.66 -2.20
N MET A 113 -7.55 13.51 -3.21
CA MET A 113 -6.77 13.32 -4.44
C MET A 113 -5.28 13.49 -4.20
N MET A 114 -4.85 14.43 -3.36
CA MET A 114 -3.43 14.58 -3.04
C MET A 114 -2.91 13.40 -2.22
N ASN A 115 -3.69 12.88 -1.27
CA ASN A 115 -3.25 11.73 -0.49
C ASN A 115 -3.17 10.47 -1.37
N ASP A 116 -4.09 10.27 -2.30
CA ASP A 116 -4.07 9.12 -3.19
C ASP A 116 -2.94 9.19 -4.21
N THR A 117 -2.65 10.38 -4.76
CA THR A 117 -1.45 10.60 -5.61
C THR A 117 -0.17 10.38 -4.81
N LEU A 118 -0.08 10.87 -3.57
CA LEU A 118 1.07 10.64 -2.69
C LEU A 118 1.26 9.14 -2.37
N LYS A 119 0.19 8.41 -2.08
CA LYS A 119 0.25 6.95 -1.86
C LYS A 119 0.74 6.24 -3.12
N ARG A 120 0.25 6.61 -4.30
CA ARG A 120 0.72 6.06 -5.58
C ARG A 120 2.21 6.33 -5.79
N PHE A 121 2.63 7.57 -5.61
CA PHE A 121 4.04 7.96 -5.72
C PHE A 121 4.94 7.19 -4.75
N LYS A 122 4.51 7.02 -3.48
CA LYS A 122 5.25 6.22 -2.50
C LYS A 122 5.39 4.76 -2.95
N ARG A 123 4.35 4.14 -3.50
CA ARG A 123 4.41 2.76 -4.03
C ARG A 123 5.37 2.66 -5.22
N GLU A 124 5.27 3.57 -6.18
CA GLU A 124 6.16 3.61 -7.35
C GLU A 124 7.61 3.83 -6.93
N ARG A 125 7.87 4.77 -6.00
CA ARG A 125 9.22 5.00 -5.44
C ARG A 125 9.77 3.75 -4.75
N THR A 126 8.96 3.09 -3.92
CA THR A 126 9.37 1.84 -3.26
C THR A 126 9.66 0.74 -4.29
N LEU A 127 8.86 0.63 -5.35
CA LEU A 127 9.08 -0.32 -6.44
C LEU A 127 10.41 -0.05 -7.13
N VAL A 128 10.67 1.20 -7.56
CA VAL A 128 11.93 1.59 -8.20
C VAL A 128 13.13 1.31 -7.29
N LEU A 129 13.03 1.64 -5.99
CA LEU A 129 14.08 1.33 -5.02
C LEU A 129 14.28 -0.19 -4.86
N SER A 130 13.21 -0.97 -4.79
CA SER A 130 13.29 -2.43 -4.66
C SER A 130 13.89 -3.10 -5.90
N GLU A 131 13.57 -2.60 -7.09
CA GLU A 131 14.14 -3.06 -8.36
C GLU A 131 15.62 -2.71 -8.45
N ARG A 132 15.98 -1.46 -8.11
CA ARG A 132 17.38 -1.04 -8.06
C ARG A 132 18.19 -1.84 -7.04
N LEU A 133 17.65 -2.07 -5.84
CA LEU A 133 18.30 -2.90 -4.83
C LEU A 133 18.40 -4.37 -5.27
N ARG A 134 17.47 -4.86 -6.07
CA ARG A 134 17.55 -6.20 -6.68
C ARG A 134 18.68 -6.26 -7.72
N GLU A 135 18.82 -5.25 -8.57
CA GLU A 135 19.90 -5.17 -9.57
C GLU A 135 21.28 -4.94 -8.92
N GLU A 136 21.39 -4.08 -7.90
CA GLU A 136 22.67 -3.79 -7.23
C GLU A 136 23.13 -4.93 -6.29
N ASN A 137 22.22 -5.75 -5.76
CA ASN A 137 22.57 -6.88 -4.86
C ASN A 137 22.60 -8.26 -5.54
N SER A 138 22.16 -8.40 -6.79
CA SER A 138 22.24 -9.69 -7.52
C SER A 138 23.09 -9.54 -8.78
N LEU A 139 24.24 -10.21 -8.81
CA LEU A 139 24.92 -10.45 -10.07
C LEU A 139 23.97 -11.24 -11.00
N PRO A 140 24.01 -11.02 -12.33
CA PRO A 140 23.11 -11.65 -13.31
C PRO A 140 23.00 -13.20 -13.21
N THR A 141 23.92 -13.85 -12.52
CA THR A 141 23.97 -15.29 -12.26
C THR A 141 23.11 -15.78 -11.09
N ASP A 142 22.70 -14.93 -10.14
CA ASP A 142 21.89 -15.36 -8.99
C ASP A 142 20.42 -15.65 -9.35
N LEU A 143 19.92 -15.09 -10.45
CA LEU A 143 18.56 -15.34 -10.96
C LEU A 143 18.37 -16.76 -11.52
N TRP A 144 19.45 -17.48 -11.80
CA TRP A 144 19.43 -18.85 -12.33
C TRP A 144 19.88 -19.90 -11.32
N LYS A 145 20.31 -19.47 -10.11
CA LYS A 145 20.51 -20.41 -9.01
C LYS A 145 19.14 -20.90 -8.56
N LYS A 146 18.74 -22.08 -9.04
CA LYS A 146 17.74 -22.90 -8.32
C LYS A 146 18.20 -22.94 -6.87
N GLN A 147 17.32 -22.54 -5.94
CA GLN A 147 17.52 -22.72 -4.51
C GLN A 147 18.06 -24.13 -4.31
N GLN A 148 19.34 -24.24 -3.94
CA GLN A 148 19.93 -25.51 -3.55
C GLN A 148 19.21 -25.88 -2.26
N PHE A 149 18.10 -26.60 -2.39
CA PHE A 149 17.59 -27.41 -1.30
C PHE A 149 18.73 -28.33 -0.92
N THR A 150 19.31 -28.12 0.27
CA THR A 150 20.10 -29.12 0.96
C THR A 150 19.15 -30.22 1.43
N GLU A 151 18.44 -30.85 0.50
CA GLU A 151 17.89 -32.16 0.77
C GLU A 151 19.08 -33.09 0.81
N ASN A 152 19.42 -33.58 2.00
CA ASN A 152 20.33 -34.69 2.15
C ASN A 152 19.67 -35.89 1.46
N PHE A 153 19.88 -36.03 0.16
CA PHE A 153 19.45 -37.18 -0.61
C PHE A 153 20.35 -38.35 -0.21
N SER A 154 20.02 -38.96 0.93
CA SER A 154 20.55 -40.25 1.34
C SER A 154 19.87 -41.31 0.48
N VAL A 155 20.34 -41.48 -0.76
CA VAL A 155 20.03 -42.69 -1.51
C VAL A 155 20.67 -43.84 -0.72
N LEU A 156 19.83 -44.68 -0.10
CA LEU A 156 20.29 -45.93 0.50
C LEU A 156 21.08 -46.70 -0.57
N ARG A 157 22.34 -46.98 -0.27
CA ARG A 157 23.22 -47.76 -1.17
C ARG A 157 22.48 -49.05 -1.55
N PRO A 158 22.21 -49.31 -2.84
CA PRO A 158 21.54 -50.53 -3.25
C PRO A 158 22.39 -51.76 -2.86
N HIS A 159 21.76 -52.78 -2.27
CA HIS A 159 22.44 -54.03 -1.89
C HIS A 159 23.16 -54.72 -3.06
N ILE A 160 22.73 -54.45 -4.30
CA ILE A 160 23.42 -54.89 -5.52
C ILE A 160 24.89 -54.45 -5.56
N LEU A 161 25.22 -53.30 -4.97
CA LEU A 161 26.60 -52.81 -4.92
C LEU A 161 27.46 -53.64 -3.95
N ASP A 162 26.86 -54.13 -2.86
CA ASP A 162 27.54 -54.97 -1.88
C ASP A 162 27.71 -56.40 -2.42
N ASP A 163 26.71 -56.92 -3.14
CA ASP A 163 26.80 -58.22 -3.81
C ASP A 163 27.84 -58.19 -4.94
N PHE A 164 27.93 -57.07 -5.68
CA PHE A 164 28.96 -56.89 -6.70
C PHE A 164 30.37 -56.78 -6.10
N ALA A 165 30.53 -56.11 -4.95
CA ALA A 165 31.80 -56.04 -4.23
C ALA A 165 32.24 -57.42 -3.70
N LYS A 166 31.30 -58.23 -3.20
CA LYS A 166 31.56 -59.64 -2.82
C LYS A 166 31.94 -60.49 -4.03
N LEU A 167 31.30 -60.25 -5.18
CA LEU A 167 31.60 -60.96 -6.41
C LEU A 167 33.03 -60.64 -6.88
N LEU A 168 33.41 -59.37 -6.93
CA LEU A 168 34.75 -58.92 -7.31
C LEU A 168 35.83 -59.50 -6.39
N SER A 169 35.61 -59.46 -5.07
CA SER A 169 36.54 -60.02 -4.09
C SER A 169 36.63 -61.56 -4.16
N HIS A 170 35.55 -62.26 -4.54
CA HIS A 170 35.60 -63.69 -4.82
C HIS A 170 36.31 -64.05 -6.12
N TYR A 171 36.30 -63.17 -7.13
CA TYR A 171 37.06 -63.39 -8.36
C TYR A 171 38.56 -63.12 -8.19
N GLU A 172 38.95 -62.07 -7.45
CA GLU A 172 40.36 -61.79 -7.15
C GLU A 172 41.05 -62.93 -6.37
N CYS A 173 40.30 -63.67 -5.54
CA CYS A 173 40.84 -64.79 -4.76
C CYS A 173 41.03 -66.10 -5.59
N LYS A 174 40.48 -66.19 -6.80
CA LYS A 174 40.67 -67.37 -7.67
C LYS A 174 41.91 -67.29 -8.57
N ASP A 175 42.41 -66.09 -8.85
CA ASP A 175 43.60 -65.95 -9.70
C ASP A 175 44.91 -66.23 -8.95
N GLU A 176 44.95 -66.03 -7.62
CA GLU A 176 46.16 -66.29 -6.82
C GLU A 176 46.39 -67.77 -6.45
N GLN A 177 45.34 -68.62 -6.44
CA GLN A 177 45.51 -70.06 -6.15
C GLN A 177 45.87 -70.91 -7.38
N SER A 178 45.75 -70.37 -8.60
CA SER A 178 46.21 -71.07 -9.81
C SER A 178 47.72 -70.91 -10.08
N THR A 179 48.34 -69.85 -9.55
CA THR A 179 49.77 -69.53 -9.76
C THR A 179 50.71 -70.09 -8.69
N LEU A 180 50.21 -70.47 -7.51
CA LEU A 180 51.05 -71.06 -6.45
C LEU A 180 51.45 -72.52 -6.73
N ASN A 181 50.63 -73.29 -7.45
CA ASN A 181 50.91 -74.70 -7.74
C ASN A 181 51.89 -74.91 -8.90
N SER A 182 52.18 -73.87 -9.70
CA SER A 182 53.16 -73.95 -10.80
C SER A 182 54.58 -73.61 -10.37
N THR A 183 54.75 -72.94 -9.23
CA THR A 183 56.04 -72.34 -8.84
C THR A 183 56.86 -73.25 -7.91
N THR A 184 56.23 -74.19 -7.20
CA THR A 184 56.92 -75.17 -6.35
C THR A 184 57.64 -76.28 -7.12
N MET A 185 57.43 -76.40 -8.44
CA MET A 185 58.16 -77.37 -9.29
C MET A 185 59.45 -76.80 -9.91
N ILE A 186 59.74 -75.49 -9.76
CA ILE A 186 60.89 -74.82 -10.41
C ILE A 186 62.06 -74.54 -9.44
N GLU A 187 61.83 -74.48 -8.12
CA GLU A 187 62.88 -74.06 -7.17
C GLU A 187 63.87 -75.16 -6.75
N GLU A 188 63.57 -76.46 -6.95
CA GLU A 188 64.52 -77.54 -6.64
C GLU A 188 65.65 -77.71 -7.69
N ALA A 189 65.60 -77.04 -8.85
CA ALA A 189 66.59 -77.20 -9.91
C ALA A 189 67.79 -76.24 -9.84
N GLY A 190 67.80 -75.24 -8.93
CA GLY A 190 68.72 -74.10 -9.02
C GLY A 190 69.96 -74.09 -8.10
N LYS A 191 70.04 -74.92 -7.05
CA LYS A 191 71.06 -74.77 -5.98
C LYS A 191 72.15 -75.86 -5.99
N LYS A 192 72.78 -76.08 -7.14
CA LYS A 192 74.13 -76.69 -7.22
C LYS A 192 74.92 -76.05 -8.34
N LYS A 193 75.72 -74.99 -8.06
CA LYS A 193 77.03 -74.75 -8.69
C LYS A 193 77.73 -73.48 -8.19
N LYS A 194 79.01 -73.69 -7.88
CA LYS A 194 80.18 -72.78 -7.70
C LYS A 194 80.45 -72.33 -6.24
N PHE A 195 81.55 -72.63 -5.53
CA PHE A 195 82.93 -73.12 -5.83
C PHE A 195 83.54 -72.45 -7.07
N VAL A 196 84.43 -71.47 -6.97
CA VAL A 196 85.71 -71.37 -6.25
C VAL A 196 86.01 -69.88 -6.07
#